data_AF-A0A9E1FA24-F1
#
_entry.id   AF-A0A9E1FA24-F1
#
_cell.length_a   1.000
_cell.length_b   1.000
_cell.length_c   1.000
_cell.angle_alpha   90.00
_cell.angle_beta   90.00
_cell.angle_gamma   90.00
#
_symmetry.space_group_name_H-M   'P 1'
#
loop_
_entity.id
_entity.type
_entity.pdbx_description
1 polymer ?
#
loop_
_entity_poly.entity_id
_entity_poly.type
_entity_poly.pdbx_seq_one_letter_code
_entity_poly.pdbx_strand_id
1 'polypeptide(L)'
;MQAKVYEYLLTHAPQILICEDDKEAALCADAASFAGFSAFKLPDFRVKKGDDLRSFNEELFEISSVLSKYYKFDGKKIIISPFSTLLNPLPTQKNLESSTIKLKDNLNLSEFADLLIRFGYECVDIVESVGEFSIRGEVIDIYGVNMDDPVRILLFGDEVESIRNYNTATQISNKNELSEAEIVPFIANLSKDEFEKVSQKIEDMQSDALVSDLNSLGFWAID
;
A
#
# COMPACT_ATOMS: atom_id res chain seq x y z
N MET A 1 13.85 -5.49 27.71
CA MET A 1 13.99 -5.48 26.23
C MET A 1 14.07 -4.05 25.71
N GLN A 2 13.03 -3.23 25.86
CA GLN A 2 13.01 -1.81 25.45
C GLN A 2 14.23 -1.00 25.90
N ALA A 3 14.61 -1.06 27.18
CA ALA A 3 15.78 -0.33 27.69
C ALA A 3 17.09 -0.69 26.95
N LYS A 4 17.29 -1.98 26.65
CA LYS A 4 18.48 -2.46 25.91
C LYS A 4 18.47 -1.98 24.46
N VAL A 5 17.30 -2.01 23.82
CA VAL A 5 17.13 -1.50 22.44
C VAL A 5 17.40 -0.01 22.39
N TYR A 6 16.82 0.75 23.33
CA TYR A 6 17.07 2.19 23.44
C TYR A 6 18.56 2.52 23.63
N GLU A 7 19.22 1.89 24.62
CA GLU A 7 20.67 2.06 24.87
C GLU A 7 21.51 1.72 23.63
N TYR A 8 21.15 0.67 22.90
CA TYR A 8 21.81 0.30 21.65
C TYR A 8 21.65 1.39 20.58
N LEU A 9 20.43 1.90 20.39
CA LEU A 9 20.09 2.92 19.41
C LEU A 9 20.66 4.32 19.73
N LEU A 10 21.09 4.58 20.97
CA LEU A 10 21.85 5.79 21.31
C LEU A 10 23.27 5.79 20.74
N THR A 11 23.84 4.61 20.49
CA THR A 11 25.23 4.45 20.04
C THR A 11 25.36 3.90 18.63
N HIS A 12 24.29 3.34 18.07
CA HIS A 12 24.23 2.74 16.75
C HIS A 12 23.08 3.32 15.92
N ALA A 13 23.24 3.33 14.60
CA ALA A 13 22.21 3.74 13.65
C ALA A 13 21.89 2.62 12.66
N PRO A 14 21.31 1.49 13.11
CA PRO A 14 20.92 0.41 12.21
C PRO A 14 19.78 0.86 11.29
N GLN A 15 19.74 0.30 10.08
CA GLN A 15 18.63 0.53 9.15
C GLN A 15 17.43 -0.38 9.43
N ILE A 16 17.70 -1.58 9.97
CA ILE A 16 16.69 -2.61 10.24
C ILE A 16 16.92 -3.18 11.65
N LEU A 17 15.84 -3.35 12.40
CA LEU A 17 15.80 -4.08 13.67
C LEU A 17 14.83 -5.25 13.54
N ILE A 18 15.34 -6.46 13.75
CA ILE A 18 14.54 -7.69 13.67
C ILE A 18 13.95 -8.00 15.04
N CYS A 19 12.67 -8.34 15.08
CA CYS A 19 11.95 -8.80 16.27
C CYS A 19 11.28 -10.16 16.06
N GLU A 20 10.77 -10.74 17.14
CA GLU A 20 10.08 -12.03 17.14
C GLU A 20 8.66 -11.92 16.56
N ASP A 21 7.89 -10.93 17.00
CA ASP A 21 6.48 -10.76 16.65
C ASP A 21 6.05 -9.27 16.69
N ASP A 22 4.78 -9.01 16.39
CA ASP A 22 4.20 -7.65 16.42
C ASP A 22 4.27 -6.97 17.79
N LYS A 23 4.21 -7.76 18.87
CA LYS A 23 4.25 -7.22 20.23
C LYS A 23 5.65 -6.71 20.55
N GLU A 24 6.68 -7.46 20.20
CA GLU A 24 8.05 -6.98 20.31
C GLU A 24 8.31 -5.83 19.34
N ALA A 25 7.76 -5.87 18.12
CA ALA A 25 7.88 -4.80 17.13
C ALA A 25 7.37 -3.47 17.69
N ALA A 26 6.20 -3.47 18.33
CA ALA A 26 5.64 -2.28 18.98
C ALA A 26 6.54 -1.73 20.09
N LEU A 27 7.04 -2.61 20.97
CA LEU A 27 7.94 -2.22 22.05
C LEU A 27 9.26 -1.63 21.53
N CYS A 28 9.80 -2.18 20.45
CA CYS A 28 10.98 -1.68 19.75
C CYS A 28 10.72 -0.34 19.06
N ALA A 29 9.53 -0.14 18.47
CA ALA A 29 9.14 1.12 17.84
C ALA A 29 9.10 2.26 18.85
N ASP A 30 8.50 2.03 20.02
CA ASP A 30 8.50 3.02 21.11
C ASP A 30 9.94 3.41 21.48
N ALA A 31 10.81 2.41 21.71
CA ALA A 31 12.21 2.63 22.07
C ALA A 31 12.99 3.40 20.97
N ALA A 32 12.73 3.09 19.70
CA ALA A 32 13.34 3.77 18.56
C ALA A 32 12.88 5.23 18.46
N SER A 33 11.59 5.50 18.65
CA SER A 33 11.05 6.86 18.72
C SER A 33 11.66 7.68 19.85
N PHE A 34 11.82 7.10 21.05
CA PHE A 34 12.54 7.75 22.15
C PHE A 34 14.01 8.03 21.81
N ALA A 35 14.68 7.17 21.03
CA ALA A 35 16.05 7.37 20.55
C ALA A 35 16.17 8.33 19.35
N GLY A 36 15.06 8.97 18.96
CA GLY A 36 14.99 9.97 17.89
C GLY A 36 14.96 9.39 16.47
N PHE A 37 14.59 8.11 16.32
CA PHE A 37 14.31 7.52 15.01
C PHE A 37 12.83 7.63 14.67
N SER A 38 12.52 7.85 13.39
CA SER A 38 11.20 7.54 12.86
C SER A 38 11.13 6.04 12.60
N ALA A 39 10.28 5.34 13.36
CA ALA A 39 10.15 3.89 13.31
C ALA A 39 9.07 3.48 12.30
N PHE A 40 9.43 2.60 11.37
CA PHE A 40 8.55 2.04 10.35
C PHE A 40 8.38 0.55 10.64
N LYS A 41 7.25 0.20 11.24
CA LYS A 41 6.97 -1.16 11.72
C LYS A 41 6.26 -1.95 10.63
N LEU A 42 6.83 -3.07 10.19
CA LEU A 42 6.14 -4.03 9.32
C LEU A 42 5.32 -5.02 10.17
N PRO A 43 4.16 -5.48 9.69
CA PRO A 43 3.34 -6.48 10.38
C PRO A 43 4.02 -7.85 10.36
N ASP A 44 3.59 -8.77 11.23
CA ASP A 44 3.97 -10.18 11.18
C ASP A 44 3.29 -10.91 10.02
N PHE A 45 4.03 -11.14 8.94
CA PHE A 45 3.52 -11.69 7.69
C PHE A 45 3.98 -13.14 7.51
N ARG A 46 3.06 -14.08 7.82
CA ARG A 46 3.36 -15.53 7.91
C ARG A 46 2.76 -16.34 6.76
N VAL A 47 3.16 -15.96 5.56
CA VAL A 47 2.76 -16.64 4.31
C VAL A 47 3.77 -17.71 3.89
N LYS A 48 3.30 -18.65 3.06
CA LYS A 48 4.14 -19.57 2.30
C LYS A 48 4.01 -19.24 0.82
N LYS A 49 5.10 -19.39 0.09
CA LYS A 49 5.10 -19.18 -1.36
C LYS A 49 4.03 -20.03 -2.03
N GLY A 50 3.16 -19.38 -2.81
CA GLY A 50 2.04 -20.02 -3.50
C GLY A 50 0.71 -19.96 -2.76
N ASP A 51 0.69 -19.47 -1.51
CA ASP A 51 -0.55 -19.15 -0.79
C ASP A 51 -1.33 -18.06 -1.55
N ASP A 52 -2.67 -18.13 -1.46
CA ASP A 52 -3.57 -17.07 -1.93
C ASP A 52 -3.50 -15.87 -0.99
N LEU A 53 -2.93 -14.77 -1.49
CA LEU A 53 -2.62 -13.58 -0.73
C LEU A 53 -3.85 -12.77 -0.29
N ARG A 54 -5.03 -13.03 -0.85
CA ARG A 54 -6.26 -12.35 -0.44
C ARG A 54 -6.62 -12.59 1.02
N SER A 55 -6.18 -13.73 1.57
CA SER A 55 -6.33 -14.03 3.00
C SER A 55 -5.42 -13.21 3.91
N PHE A 56 -4.49 -12.45 3.32
CA PHE A 56 -3.47 -11.64 4.00
C PHE A 56 -3.45 -10.19 3.48
N ASN A 57 -4.57 -9.73 2.94
CA ASN A 57 -4.69 -8.38 2.37
C ASN A 57 -4.40 -7.31 3.42
N GLU A 58 -4.82 -7.50 4.67
CA GLU A 58 -4.56 -6.55 5.76
C GLU A 58 -3.06 -6.33 5.97
N GLU A 59 -2.28 -7.41 6.07
CA GLU A 59 -0.82 -7.34 6.21
C GLU A 59 -0.15 -6.74 4.97
N LEU A 60 -0.62 -7.11 3.76
CA LEU A 60 -0.07 -6.55 2.52
C LEU A 60 -0.36 -5.06 2.38
N PHE A 61 -1.55 -4.59 2.76
CA PHE A 61 -1.88 -3.17 2.81
C PHE A 61 -0.99 -2.44 3.79
N GLU A 62 -0.78 -2.98 5.00
CA GLU A 62 0.11 -2.38 6.00
C GLU A 62 1.56 -2.34 5.50
N ILE A 63 2.06 -3.41 4.87
CA ILE A 63 3.41 -3.44 4.27
C ILE A 63 3.57 -2.33 3.23
N SER A 64 2.69 -2.25 2.23
CA SER A 64 2.80 -1.25 1.15
C SER A 64 2.65 0.18 1.68
N SER A 65 1.75 0.40 2.65
CA SER A 65 1.57 1.69 3.33
C SER A 65 2.82 2.11 4.09
N VAL A 66 3.39 1.21 4.90
CA VAL A 66 4.58 1.48 5.73
C VAL A 66 5.82 1.69 4.86
N LEU A 67 6.05 0.82 3.87
CA LEU A 67 7.21 0.94 2.98
C LEU A 67 7.14 2.19 2.11
N SER A 68 5.96 2.56 1.59
CA SER A 68 5.81 3.82 0.85
C SER A 68 6.18 5.03 1.71
N LYS A 69 5.73 5.07 2.96
CA LYS A 69 6.12 6.12 3.93
C LYS A 69 7.62 6.07 4.24
N TYR A 70 8.18 4.87 4.44
CA TYR A 70 9.61 4.69 4.71
C TYR A 70 10.48 5.22 3.56
N TYR A 71 10.11 4.93 2.31
CA TYR A 71 10.90 5.37 1.15
C TYR A 71 10.87 6.88 0.94
N LYS A 72 9.73 7.53 1.21
CA LYS A 72 9.58 8.99 1.10
C LYS A 72 10.16 9.77 2.28
N PHE A 73 10.38 9.12 3.42
CA PHE A 73 10.85 9.80 4.61
C PHE A 73 12.34 10.14 4.52
N ASP A 74 12.64 11.44 4.66
CA ASP A 74 13.98 11.96 4.82
C ASP A 74 14.29 12.17 6.31
N GLY A 75 15.39 11.58 6.77
CA GLY A 75 15.86 11.72 8.14
C GLY A 75 16.30 10.42 8.77
N LYS A 76 16.43 10.44 10.09
CA LYS A 76 16.85 9.27 10.88
C LYS A 76 15.68 8.29 10.98
N LYS A 77 15.71 7.22 10.17
CA LYS A 77 14.65 6.21 10.07
C LYS A 77 15.16 4.80 10.34
N ILE A 78 14.26 3.92 10.75
CA ILE A 78 14.54 2.50 11.00
C ILE A 78 13.33 1.64 10.64
N ILE A 79 13.55 0.52 9.98
CA ILE A 79 12.53 -0.53 9.82
C ILE A 79 12.58 -1.45 11.02
N ILE A 80 11.42 -1.78 11.57
CA ILE A 80 11.26 -2.76 12.63
C ILE A 80 10.35 -3.85 12.10
N SER A 81 10.82 -5.09 12.07
CA SER A 81 10.09 -6.16 11.40
C SER A 81 10.29 -7.51 12.07
N PRO A 82 9.23 -8.31 12.19
CA PRO A 82 9.35 -9.73 12.45
C PRO A 82 10.23 -10.41 11.40
N PHE A 83 10.96 -11.45 11.81
CA PHE A 83 11.80 -12.21 10.89
C PHE A 83 10.97 -12.90 9.78
N SER A 84 9.77 -13.36 10.11
CA SER A 84 8.78 -13.96 9.18
C SER A 84 8.54 -13.08 7.95
N THR A 85 8.35 -11.79 8.14
CA THR A 85 8.06 -10.82 7.07
C THR A 85 9.26 -10.62 6.16
N LEU A 86 10.47 -10.51 6.72
CA LEU A 86 11.71 -10.27 5.97
C LEU A 86 12.17 -11.47 5.12
N LEU A 87 11.60 -12.66 5.34
CA LEU A 87 11.87 -13.84 4.50
C LEU A 87 11.17 -13.77 3.14
N ASN A 88 10.19 -12.88 3.00
CA ASN A 88 9.44 -12.71 1.77
C ASN A 88 10.05 -11.60 0.89
N PRO A 89 9.89 -11.66 -0.44
CA PRO A 89 10.09 -10.50 -1.29
C PRO A 89 9.21 -9.34 -0.79
N LEU A 90 9.75 -8.13 -0.75
CA LEU A 90 9.01 -6.93 -0.36
C LEU A 90 9.07 -5.90 -1.49
N PRO A 91 8.01 -5.11 -1.73
CA PRO A 91 7.98 -4.10 -2.78
C PRO A 91 9.13 -3.12 -2.60
N THR A 92 9.89 -2.90 -3.67
CA THR A 92 10.97 -1.92 -3.68
C THR A 92 10.41 -0.48 -3.75
N GLN A 93 11.29 0.51 -3.59
CA GLN A 93 10.92 1.91 -3.79
C GLN A 93 10.30 2.17 -5.16
N LYS A 94 10.83 1.55 -6.22
CA LYS A 94 10.28 1.66 -7.58
C LYS A 94 8.85 1.10 -7.64
N ASN A 95 8.61 -0.02 -6.97
CA ASN A 95 7.28 -0.64 -6.94
C ASN A 95 6.26 0.22 -6.18
N LEU A 96 6.68 1.08 -5.25
CA LEU A 96 5.76 1.89 -4.43
C LEU A 96 5.72 3.38 -4.82
N GLU A 97 6.12 3.71 -6.04
CA GLU A 97 5.93 5.05 -6.60
C GLU A 97 4.43 5.36 -6.74
N SER A 98 3.96 6.34 -5.97
CA SER A 98 2.57 6.76 -5.90
C SER A 98 2.16 7.65 -7.07
N SER A 99 0.86 7.69 -7.33
CA SER A 99 0.23 8.68 -8.21
C SER A 99 -0.49 9.72 -7.38
N THR A 100 -0.26 11.00 -7.64
CA THR A 100 -0.97 12.09 -6.95
C THR A 100 -1.88 12.80 -7.93
N ILE A 101 -3.16 12.91 -7.58
CA ILE A 101 -4.17 13.65 -8.34
C ILE A 101 -4.48 14.94 -7.60
N LYS A 102 -4.41 16.08 -8.29
CA LYS A 102 -4.69 17.40 -7.71
C LYS A 102 -5.97 17.98 -8.26
N LEU A 103 -6.57 18.88 -7.50
CA LEU A 103 -7.64 19.74 -8.04
C LEU A 103 -7.14 20.43 -9.31
N LYS A 104 -8.00 20.49 -10.33
CA LYS A 104 -7.72 21.11 -11.64
C LYS A 104 -6.75 20.34 -12.54
N ASP A 105 -6.31 19.15 -12.16
CA ASP A 105 -5.63 18.24 -13.09
C ASP A 105 -6.61 17.73 -14.17
N ASN A 106 -6.08 17.41 -15.35
CA ASN A 106 -6.85 16.68 -16.37
C ASN A 106 -6.57 15.19 -16.23
N LEU A 107 -7.63 14.38 -16.21
CA LEU A 107 -7.57 12.96 -15.93
C LEU A 107 -8.25 12.16 -17.06
N ASN A 108 -7.47 11.35 -17.77
CA ASN A 108 -8.03 10.36 -18.68
C ASN A 108 -8.50 9.14 -17.90
N LEU A 109 -9.82 8.94 -17.80
CA LEU A 109 -10.44 7.84 -17.05
C LEU A 109 -9.91 6.46 -17.45
N SER A 110 -9.70 6.21 -18.75
CA SER A 110 -9.27 4.89 -19.23
C SER A 110 -7.83 4.58 -18.84
N GLU A 111 -6.94 5.58 -18.92
CA GLU A 111 -5.54 5.43 -18.52
C GLU A 111 -5.39 5.35 -17.01
N PHE A 112 -6.23 6.08 -16.27
CA PHE A 112 -6.23 6.05 -14.82
C PHE A 112 -6.79 4.73 -14.27
N ALA A 113 -7.84 4.18 -14.88
CA ALA A 113 -8.33 2.84 -14.53
C ALA A 113 -7.26 1.77 -14.76
N ASP A 114 -6.58 1.80 -15.92
CA ASP A 114 -5.46 0.90 -16.23
C ASP A 114 -4.31 1.04 -15.21
N LEU A 115 -4.00 2.27 -14.79
CA LEU A 115 -3.01 2.52 -13.74
C LEU A 115 -3.40 1.88 -12.40
N LEU A 116 -4.65 2.05 -11.96
CA LEU A 116 -5.14 1.49 -10.70
C LEU A 116 -5.12 -0.04 -10.71
N ILE A 117 -5.51 -0.66 -11.83
CA ILE A 117 -5.40 -2.12 -12.01
C ILE A 117 -3.94 -2.56 -11.92
N ARG A 118 -3.02 -1.86 -12.61
CA ARG A 118 -1.59 -2.16 -12.54
C ARG A 118 -1.01 -1.97 -11.14
N PHE A 119 -1.58 -1.08 -10.33
CA PHE A 119 -1.25 -0.91 -8.91
C PHE A 119 -1.74 -2.06 -8.03
N GLY A 120 -2.63 -2.92 -8.53
CA GLY A 120 -3.29 -3.99 -7.78
C GLY A 120 -4.68 -3.63 -7.24
N TYR A 121 -5.25 -2.49 -7.61
CA TYR A 121 -6.60 -2.17 -7.11
C TYR A 121 -7.66 -2.97 -7.84
N GLU A 122 -8.69 -3.38 -7.11
CA GLU A 122 -9.84 -4.10 -7.66
C GLU A 122 -10.92 -3.12 -8.12
N CYS A 123 -11.38 -3.28 -9.36
CA CYS A 123 -12.48 -2.48 -9.91
C CYS A 123 -13.82 -3.10 -9.48
N VAL A 124 -14.56 -2.37 -8.65
CA VAL A 124 -15.85 -2.81 -8.07
C VAL A 124 -16.97 -1.84 -8.42
N ASP A 125 -18.22 -2.28 -8.26
CA ASP A 125 -19.39 -1.42 -8.48
C ASP A 125 -19.54 -0.37 -7.38
N ILE A 126 -19.24 -0.73 -6.13
CA ILE A 126 -19.32 0.12 -4.94
C ILE A 126 -18.10 -0.19 -4.08
N VAL A 127 -17.33 0.84 -3.75
CA VAL A 127 -16.14 0.73 -2.90
C VAL A 127 -16.57 0.61 -1.44
N GLU A 128 -16.16 -0.48 -0.81
CA GLU A 128 -16.45 -0.84 0.57
C GLU A 128 -15.17 -1.03 1.40
N SER A 129 -14.07 -1.48 0.77
CA SER A 129 -12.82 -1.85 1.45
C SER A 129 -11.58 -1.22 0.83
N VAL A 130 -10.48 -1.21 1.59
CA VAL A 130 -9.16 -0.78 1.12
C VAL A 130 -8.71 -1.65 -0.08
N GLY A 131 -8.04 -1.03 -1.06
CA GLY A 131 -7.59 -1.72 -2.27
C GLY A 131 -8.65 -1.76 -3.39
N GLU A 132 -9.80 -1.14 -3.19
CA GLU A 132 -10.88 -1.08 -4.18
C GLU A 132 -10.99 0.30 -4.84
N PHE A 133 -11.51 0.32 -6.06
CA PHE A 133 -11.92 1.54 -6.75
C PHE A 133 -13.17 1.32 -7.61
N SER A 134 -13.87 2.40 -7.94
CA SER A 134 -15.00 2.39 -8.88
C SER A 134 -14.99 3.65 -9.75
N ILE A 135 -15.43 3.53 -10.99
CA ILE A 135 -15.61 4.65 -11.92
C ILE A 135 -17.05 4.62 -12.45
N ARG A 136 -17.82 5.67 -12.17
CA ARG A 136 -19.22 5.81 -12.58
C ARG A 136 -19.43 7.18 -13.22
N GLY A 137 -19.28 7.24 -14.54
CA GLY A 137 -19.33 8.49 -15.29
C GLY A 137 -18.18 9.42 -14.86
N GLU A 138 -18.52 10.57 -14.28
CA GLU A 138 -17.57 11.57 -13.80
C GLU A 138 -17.17 11.38 -12.33
N VAL A 139 -17.64 10.32 -11.67
CA VAL A 139 -17.33 10.01 -10.27
C VAL A 139 -16.36 8.86 -10.18
N ILE A 140 -15.24 9.06 -9.47
CA ILE A 140 -14.25 8.04 -9.16
C ILE A 140 -14.18 7.90 -7.65
N ASP A 141 -14.43 6.69 -7.14
CA ASP A 141 -14.20 6.37 -5.73
C ASP A 141 -12.98 5.46 -5.62
N ILE A 142 -12.10 5.73 -4.65
CA ILE A 142 -10.88 4.95 -4.44
C ILE A 142 -10.62 4.84 -2.95
N TYR A 143 -10.33 3.64 -2.46
CA TYR A 143 -9.87 3.44 -1.09
C TYR A 143 -8.41 2.99 -1.07
N GLY A 144 -7.50 3.98 -0.97
CA GLY A 144 -6.06 3.74 -1.00
C GLY A 144 -5.51 3.04 0.24
N VAL A 145 -4.46 2.23 0.08
CA VAL A 145 -3.75 1.56 1.20
C VAL A 145 -3.09 2.52 2.20
N ASN A 146 -2.89 3.76 1.78
CA ASN A 146 -2.33 4.85 2.58
C ASN A 146 -3.39 5.77 3.19
N MET A 147 -4.68 5.47 3.02
CA MET A 147 -5.79 6.35 3.40
C MET A 147 -6.57 5.80 4.61
N ASP A 148 -6.98 6.68 5.51
CA ASP A 148 -7.86 6.35 6.63
C ASP A 148 -9.35 6.30 6.21
N ASP A 149 -9.72 7.09 5.18
CA ASP A 149 -11.04 7.15 4.58
C ASP A 149 -10.88 7.13 3.04
N PRO A 150 -11.81 6.53 2.28
CA PRO A 150 -11.75 6.57 0.83
C PRO A 150 -11.99 7.98 0.29
N VAL A 151 -11.47 8.24 -0.90
CA VAL A 151 -11.63 9.50 -1.61
C VAL A 151 -12.62 9.35 -2.76
N ARG A 152 -13.47 10.37 -2.93
CA ARG A 152 -14.32 10.57 -4.10
C ARG A 152 -13.78 11.75 -4.90
N ILE A 153 -13.46 11.48 -6.15
CA ILE A 153 -13.02 12.47 -7.15
C ILE A 153 -14.21 12.71 -8.08
N LEU A 154 -14.60 13.97 -8.25
CA LEU A 154 -15.60 14.40 -9.22
C LEU A 154 -14.89 15.12 -10.35
N LEU A 155 -15.21 14.74 -11.58
CA LEU A 155 -14.73 15.38 -12.80
C LEU A 155 -15.80 16.30 -13.40
N PHE A 156 -15.36 17.29 -14.16
CA PHE A 156 -16.19 18.04 -15.10
C PHE A 156 -15.55 17.93 -16.48
N GLY A 157 -16.07 17.02 -17.32
CA GLY A 157 -15.34 16.56 -18.50
C GLY A 157 -14.12 15.73 -18.10
N ASP A 158 -12.92 16.21 -18.41
CA ASP A 158 -11.63 15.61 -18.01
C ASP A 158 -10.97 16.32 -16.83
N GLU A 159 -11.46 17.49 -16.39
CA GLU A 159 -10.87 18.25 -15.29
C GLU A 159 -11.36 17.76 -13.93
N VAL A 160 -10.44 17.60 -12.96
CA VAL A 160 -10.76 17.31 -11.56
C VAL A 160 -11.41 18.53 -10.90
N GLU A 161 -12.73 18.45 -10.69
CA GLU A 161 -13.53 19.50 -10.08
C GLU A 161 -13.46 19.49 -8.55
N SER A 162 -13.47 18.29 -7.94
CA SER A 162 -13.52 18.15 -6.49
C SER A 162 -12.88 16.83 -6.03
N ILE A 163 -12.18 16.86 -4.89
CA ILE A 163 -11.66 15.68 -4.20
C ILE A 163 -12.13 15.72 -2.75
N ARG A 164 -12.85 14.70 -2.28
CA ARG A 164 -13.40 14.66 -0.91
C ARG A 164 -13.30 13.26 -0.32
N ASN A 165 -12.97 13.17 0.96
CA ASN A 165 -13.19 11.92 1.70
C ASN A 165 -14.70 11.60 1.77
N TYR A 166 -15.07 10.33 1.85
CA TYR A 166 -16.45 9.93 2.06
C TYR A 166 -16.54 8.70 2.96
N ASN A 167 -17.73 8.44 3.50
CA ASN A 167 -17.96 7.28 4.35
C ASN A 167 -18.54 6.12 3.53
N THR A 168 -17.89 4.95 3.52
CA THR A 168 -18.31 3.77 2.74
C THR A 168 -19.71 3.26 3.12
N ALA A 169 -20.09 3.31 4.40
CA ALA A 169 -21.38 2.81 4.85
C ALA A 169 -22.57 3.68 4.40
N THR A 170 -22.38 5.00 4.35
CA THR A 170 -23.44 5.96 3.97
C THR A 170 -23.33 6.42 2.52
N GLN A 171 -22.17 6.23 1.89
CA GLN A 171 -21.83 6.74 0.56
C GLN A 171 -21.88 8.28 0.43
N ILE A 172 -21.83 8.99 1.57
CA ILE A 172 -21.91 10.44 1.64
C ILE A 172 -20.50 11.03 1.78
N SER A 173 -20.18 11.99 0.90
CA SER A 173 -18.94 12.76 0.96
C SER A 173 -18.93 13.75 2.12
N ASN A 174 -17.76 13.91 2.70
CA ASN A 174 -17.49 14.95 3.69
C ASN A 174 -17.59 16.34 3.06
N LYS A 175 -17.81 17.35 3.90
CA LYS A 175 -17.94 18.75 3.43
C LYS A 175 -16.62 19.39 3.04
N ASN A 176 -15.51 18.87 3.57
CA ASN A 176 -14.18 19.44 3.34
C ASN A 176 -13.60 18.90 2.05
N GLU A 177 -13.12 19.80 1.20
CA GLU A 177 -12.43 19.47 -0.04
C GLU A 177 -10.92 19.36 0.21
N LEU A 178 -10.30 18.39 -0.44
CA LEU A 178 -8.87 18.17 -0.44
C LEU A 178 -8.27 18.83 -1.67
N SER A 179 -7.07 19.38 -1.53
CA SER A 179 -6.32 19.92 -2.68
C SER A 179 -5.76 18.83 -3.59
N GLU A 180 -5.52 17.65 -3.03
CA GLU A 180 -4.94 16.51 -3.73
C GLU A 180 -5.28 15.19 -3.01
N ALA A 181 -5.19 14.08 -3.74
CA ALA A 181 -5.21 12.73 -3.21
C ALA A 181 -4.01 11.96 -3.74
N GLU A 182 -3.28 11.31 -2.84
CA GLU A 182 -2.18 10.42 -3.18
C GLU A 182 -2.64 8.96 -3.11
N ILE A 183 -2.45 8.22 -4.20
CA ILE A 183 -2.76 6.80 -4.31
C ILE A 183 -1.43 6.04 -4.33
N VAL A 184 -1.20 5.23 -3.29
CA VAL A 184 -0.05 4.31 -3.21
C VAL A 184 -0.42 2.98 -3.86
N PRO A 185 0.48 2.35 -4.64
CA PRO A 185 0.24 1.01 -5.18
C PRO A 185 -0.07 0.00 -4.06
N PHE A 186 -1.05 -0.89 -4.30
CA PHE A 186 -1.29 -2.01 -3.40
C PHE A 186 -0.16 -3.04 -3.52
N ILE A 187 0.11 -3.50 -4.74
CA ILE A 187 1.14 -4.50 -5.03
C ILE A 187 2.40 -3.83 -5.57
N ALA A 188 2.30 -3.20 -6.75
CA ALA A 188 3.41 -2.54 -7.40
C ALA A 188 2.95 -1.56 -8.48
N ASN A 189 3.68 -0.48 -8.70
CA ASN A 189 3.58 0.37 -9.87
C ASN A 189 4.30 -0.31 -11.04
N LEU A 190 3.57 -1.16 -11.76
CA LEU A 190 4.09 -1.89 -12.91
C LEU A 190 3.84 -1.09 -14.18
N SER A 191 4.84 -0.93 -15.05
CA SER A 191 4.59 -0.53 -16.44
C SER A 191 3.72 -1.56 -17.18
N LYS A 192 3.18 -1.22 -18.35
CA LYS A 192 2.36 -2.17 -19.15
C LYS A 192 3.12 -3.46 -19.46
N ASP A 193 4.37 -3.33 -19.92
CA ASP A 193 5.22 -4.48 -20.22
C ASP A 193 5.56 -5.32 -18.97
N GLU A 194 5.74 -4.69 -17.81
CA GLU A 194 5.97 -5.39 -16.55
C GLU A 194 4.70 -6.10 -16.07
N PHE A 195 3.54 -5.46 -16.20
CA PHE A 195 2.26 -6.05 -15.85
C PHE A 195 1.94 -7.29 -16.69
N GLU A 196 2.19 -7.26 -18.00
CA GLU A 196 2.04 -8.43 -18.88
C GLU A 196 2.95 -9.59 -18.45
N LYS A 197 4.23 -9.30 -18.15
CA LYS A 197 5.19 -10.31 -17.67
C LYS A 197 4.78 -10.90 -16.32
N VAL A 198 4.33 -10.06 -15.39
CA VAL A 198 3.85 -10.49 -14.07
C VAL A 198 2.60 -11.34 -14.21
N SER A 199 1.66 -10.95 -15.08
CA SER A 199 0.44 -11.71 -15.37
C SER A 199 0.78 -13.09 -15.92
N GLN A 200 1.72 -13.19 -16.86
CA GLN A 200 2.18 -14.48 -17.37
C GLN A 200 2.84 -15.34 -16.28
N LYS A 201 3.68 -14.75 -15.41
CA LYS A 201 4.27 -15.47 -14.27
C LYS A 201 3.21 -16.01 -13.31
N ILE A 202 2.13 -15.25 -13.08
CA ILE A 202 1.01 -15.63 -12.23
C ILE A 202 0.25 -16.82 -12.82
N GLU A 203 -0.03 -16.80 -14.13
CA GLU A 203 -0.67 -17.91 -14.84
C GLU A 203 0.16 -19.20 -14.80
N ASP A 204 1.48 -19.08 -14.90
CA ASP A 204 2.40 -20.22 -14.87
C ASP A 204 2.69 -20.73 -13.44
N MET A 205 2.22 -20.02 -12.41
CA MET A 205 2.51 -20.35 -11.01
C MET A 205 1.67 -21.54 -10.54
N GLN A 206 2.34 -22.56 -9.97
CA GLN A 206 1.64 -23.56 -9.18
C GLN A 206 1.20 -22.93 -7.85
N SER A 207 -0.11 -22.80 -7.67
CA SER A 207 -0.73 -22.20 -6.49
C SER A 207 -2.02 -22.94 -6.12
N ASP A 208 -2.37 -22.84 -4.85
CA ASP A 208 -3.67 -23.27 -4.32
C ASP A 208 -4.77 -22.19 -4.47
N ALA A 209 -4.45 -21.03 -5.08
CA ALA A 209 -5.40 -19.94 -5.27
C ALA A 209 -6.56 -20.32 -6.20
N LEU A 210 -7.76 -19.87 -5.85
CA LEU A 210 -8.97 -20.11 -6.66
C LEU A 210 -8.98 -19.28 -7.95
N VAL A 211 -8.35 -18.11 -7.92
CA VAL A 211 -8.22 -17.18 -9.03
C VAL A 211 -6.76 -16.78 -9.08
N SER A 212 -6.13 -16.87 -10.25
CA SER A 212 -4.74 -16.47 -10.46
C SER A 212 -4.71 -15.07 -11.06
N ASP A 213 -4.63 -14.06 -10.21
CA ASP A 213 -4.57 -12.66 -10.61
C ASP A 213 -3.53 -11.90 -9.77
N LEU A 214 -3.39 -10.60 -10.02
CA LEU A 214 -2.43 -9.75 -9.32
C LEU A 214 -2.73 -9.66 -7.81
N ASN A 215 -3.99 -9.78 -7.39
CA ASN A 215 -4.37 -9.65 -5.98
C ASN A 215 -4.12 -10.93 -5.20
N SER A 216 -4.27 -12.10 -5.83
CA SER A 216 -4.01 -13.39 -5.19
C SER A 216 -2.54 -13.78 -5.21
N LEU A 217 -1.78 -13.42 -6.26
CA LEU A 217 -0.42 -13.94 -6.46
C LEU A 217 0.61 -12.87 -6.84
N GLY A 218 0.22 -11.61 -7.03
CA GLY A 218 1.10 -10.56 -7.54
C GLY A 218 2.35 -10.33 -6.72
N PHE A 219 2.24 -10.39 -5.39
CA PHE A 219 3.39 -10.20 -4.49
C PHE A 219 4.46 -11.29 -4.65
N TRP A 220 4.10 -12.46 -5.16
CA TRP A 220 5.05 -13.54 -5.48
C TRP A 220 5.74 -13.37 -6.84
N ALA A 221 5.17 -12.54 -7.71
CA ALA A 221 5.55 -12.42 -9.11
C ALA A 221 6.31 -11.11 -9.44
N ILE A 222 6.27 -10.13 -8.52
CA ILE A 222 7.09 -8.92 -8.56
C ILE A 222 8.52 -9.22 -8.08
N ASP A 223 9.51 -8.84 -8.89
CA ASP A 223 10.95 -8.98 -8.58
C ASP A 223 11.53 -7.66 -8.04
#